data_AF-A0A097PS53-F1
#
_entry.id   AF-A0A097PS53-F1
#
_cell.length_a   1.000
_cell.length_b   1.000
_cell.length_c   1.000
_cell.angle_alpha   90.00
_cell.angle_beta   90.00
_cell.angle_gamma   90.00
#
_symmetry.space_group_name_H-M   'P 1'
#
loop_
_entity.id
_entity.type
_entity.pdbx_description
1 polymer ?
#
loop_
_entity_poly.entity_id
_entity_poly.type
_entity_poly.pdbx_seq_one_letter_code
_entity_poly.pdbx_strand_id
1 'polypeptide(L)'
;RLFEFAKTALIKIFVSPYATVCDLYCGDIDKWDEAQIGHYIGIDRETWESQRKPYTAHFCELDPCVENLESFVQDKDIVCCLQHLQLCFETEDRARRLLRNVSSLLKPGGYFFGITTDSSTIWTKYQKNVEASHNKNTVPNCIRSENYVITFEVEEEKFPLFG
;
A
#
# COMPACT_ATOMS: atom_id res chain seq x y z
N ARG A 1 -3.96 11.96 -11.63
CA ARG A 1 -2.76 12.61 -12.23
C ARG A 1 -1.63 12.82 -11.22
N LEU A 2 -1.83 13.51 -10.08
CA LEU A 2 -0.76 13.69 -9.08
C LEU A 2 -0.33 12.37 -8.43
N PHE A 3 -1.29 11.53 -8.05
CA PHE A 3 -1.03 10.21 -7.47
C PHE A 3 -0.18 9.33 -8.40
N GLU A 4 -0.56 9.27 -9.68
CA GLU A 4 0.19 8.59 -10.73
C GLU A 4 1.61 9.12 -10.89
N PHE A 5 1.78 10.44 -10.88
CA PHE A 5 3.10 11.06 -10.93
C PHE A 5 3.97 10.67 -9.72
N ALA A 6 3.40 10.64 -8.51
CA ALA A 6 4.11 10.22 -7.30
C ALA A 6 4.56 8.75 -7.38
N LYS A 7 3.69 7.85 -7.84
CA LYS A 7 4.06 6.44 -8.10
C LYS A 7 5.25 6.34 -9.05
N THR A 8 5.19 7.02 -10.20
CA THR A 8 6.29 7.02 -11.18
C THR A 8 7.57 7.63 -10.61
N ALA A 9 7.48 8.69 -9.81
CA ALA A 9 8.64 9.31 -9.18
C ALA A 9 9.32 8.36 -8.18
N LEU A 10 8.55 7.66 -7.33
CA LEU A 10 9.09 6.68 -6.39
C LEU A 10 9.82 5.55 -7.13
N ILE A 11 9.22 5.00 -8.19
CA ILE A 11 9.86 3.98 -9.03
C ILE A 11 11.19 4.49 -9.57
N LYS A 12 11.22 5.70 -10.16
CA LYS A 12 12.46 6.29 -10.72
C LYS A 12 13.55 6.57 -9.69
N ILE A 13 13.18 6.83 -8.43
CA ILE A 13 14.14 7.12 -7.36
C ILE A 13 14.74 5.83 -6.79
N PHE A 14 13.93 4.80 -6.56
CA PHE A 14 14.33 3.62 -5.81
C PHE A 14 14.68 2.40 -6.67
N VAL A 15 14.23 2.35 -7.92
CA VAL A 15 14.35 1.17 -8.77
C VAL A 15 15.49 1.35 -9.75
N SER A 16 16.52 0.50 -9.63
CA SER A 16 17.59 0.41 -10.61
C SER A 16 17.20 -0.50 -11.78
N PRO A 17 17.76 -0.28 -12.99
CA PRO A 17 17.67 -1.25 -14.08
C PRO A 17 18.07 -2.66 -13.61
N TYR A 18 17.42 -3.67 -14.17
CA TYR A 18 17.59 -5.09 -13.86
C TYR A 18 17.20 -5.54 -12.44
N ALA A 19 16.60 -4.65 -11.64
CA ALA A 19 16.10 -5.02 -10.32
C ALA A 19 15.03 -6.12 -10.38
N THR A 20 15.00 -6.93 -9.33
CA THR A 20 13.97 -7.92 -9.02
C THR A 20 12.96 -7.28 -8.06
N VAL A 21 11.73 -7.12 -8.52
CA VAL A 21 10.67 -6.37 -7.83
C VAL A 21 9.59 -7.32 -7.34
N CYS A 22 9.14 -7.11 -6.10
CA CYS A 22 7.90 -7.67 -5.57
C CYS A 22 6.91 -6.54 -5.28
N ASP A 23 5.76 -6.55 -5.95
CA ASP A 23 4.72 -5.54 -5.86
C ASP A 23 3.51 -6.11 -5.12
N LEU A 24 3.28 -5.63 -3.90
CA LEU A 24 2.22 -6.07 -2.99
C LEU A 24 0.94 -5.28 -3.25
N TYR A 25 -0.17 -5.98 -3.39
CA TYR A 25 -1.42 -5.45 -3.93
C TYR A 25 -1.17 -4.84 -5.31
N CYS A 26 -0.53 -5.61 -6.19
CA CYS A 26 0.01 -5.09 -7.44
C CYS A 26 -1.03 -4.41 -8.32
N GLY A 27 -0.61 -3.37 -9.02
CA GLY A 27 -1.42 -2.61 -9.96
C GLY A 27 -0.54 -1.76 -10.87
N ASP A 28 -1.09 -1.24 -11.97
CA ASP A 28 -0.36 -0.37 -12.92
C ASP A 28 0.94 -0.95 -13.49
N ILE A 29 0.89 -2.18 -14.01
CA ILE A 29 2.09 -2.94 -14.40
C ILE A 29 2.93 -2.31 -15.52
N ASP A 30 2.36 -1.41 -16.32
CA ASP A 30 3.07 -0.76 -17.43
C ASP A 30 4.21 0.16 -16.97
N LYS A 31 4.17 0.63 -15.72
CA LYS A 31 5.21 1.51 -15.17
C LYS A 31 6.56 0.81 -15.02
N TRP A 32 6.55 -0.50 -14.91
CA TRP A 32 7.75 -1.31 -14.76
C TRP A 32 8.51 -1.48 -16.07
N ASP A 33 7.84 -1.31 -17.22
CA ASP A 33 8.45 -1.40 -18.55
C ASP A 33 9.46 -0.26 -18.75
N GLU A 34 9.12 0.96 -18.32
CA GLU A 34 10.01 2.13 -18.35
C GLU A 34 11.20 2.00 -17.38
N ALA A 35 11.05 1.25 -16.29
CA ALA A 35 12.08 1.07 -15.27
C ALA A 35 13.14 0.02 -15.65
N GLN A 36 12.94 -0.71 -16.76
CA GLN A 36 13.86 -1.73 -17.27
C GLN A 36 14.24 -2.78 -16.21
N ILE A 37 13.26 -3.22 -15.41
CA ILE A 37 13.47 -4.25 -14.39
C ILE A 37 13.81 -5.60 -15.01
N GLY A 38 14.46 -6.47 -14.23
CA GLY A 38 14.85 -7.81 -14.68
C GLY A 38 13.79 -8.87 -14.42
N HIS A 39 13.09 -8.75 -13.28
CA HIS A 39 12.08 -9.73 -12.85
C HIS A 39 11.01 -9.05 -12.01
N TYR A 40 9.77 -9.49 -12.20
CA TYR A 40 8.60 -8.95 -11.53
C TYR A 40 7.80 -10.07 -10.86
N ILE A 41 7.43 -9.84 -9.60
CA ILE A 41 6.42 -10.64 -8.88
C ILE A 41 5.30 -9.70 -8.46
N GLY A 42 4.11 -9.89 -9.02
CA GLY A 42 2.88 -9.23 -8.56
C GLY A 42 2.13 -10.13 -7.58
N ILE A 43 1.79 -9.61 -6.41
CA ILE A 43 0.98 -10.31 -5.41
C ILE A 43 -0.30 -9.52 -5.21
N ASP A 44 -1.44 -10.15 -5.46
CA ASP A 44 -2.75 -9.57 -5.19
C ASP A 44 -3.72 -10.65 -4.72
N ARG A 45 -4.83 -10.24 -4.10
CA ARG A 45 -5.94 -11.15 -3.77
C ARG A 45 -6.78 -11.47 -5.00
N GLU A 46 -6.74 -10.62 -6.01
CA GLU A 46 -7.50 -10.79 -7.24
C GLU A 46 -6.72 -11.61 -8.27
N THR A 47 -7.45 -12.40 -9.07
CA THR A 47 -6.86 -13.18 -10.17
C THR A 47 -6.39 -12.24 -11.29
N TRP A 48 -5.15 -12.44 -11.75
CA TRP A 48 -4.57 -11.66 -12.85
C TRP A 48 -4.57 -12.43 -14.16
N GLU A 49 -4.98 -11.76 -15.24
CA GLU A 49 -4.77 -12.25 -16.60
C GLU A 49 -3.30 -12.04 -16.99
N SER A 50 -2.65 -13.07 -17.54
CA SER A 50 -1.25 -12.99 -17.92
C SER A 50 -1.06 -11.94 -19.01
N GLN A 51 -0.25 -10.91 -18.73
CA GLN A 51 0.15 -9.93 -19.74
C GLN A 51 1.57 -10.22 -20.23
N ARG A 52 1.80 -10.05 -21.53
CA ARG A 52 3.14 -10.18 -22.11
C ARG A 52 3.98 -8.98 -21.68
N LYS A 53 5.09 -9.22 -21.00
CA LYS A 53 6.03 -8.20 -20.52
C LYS A 53 7.44 -8.42 -21.08
N PRO A 54 8.25 -7.36 -21.21
CA PRO A 54 9.63 -7.47 -21.70
C PRO A 54 10.59 -8.14 -20.69
N TYR A 55 10.13 -8.31 -19.44
CA TYR A 55 10.82 -9.02 -18.36
C TYR A 55 10.02 -10.26 -17.95
N THR A 56 10.66 -11.14 -17.18
CA THR A 56 9.98 -12.28 -16.57
C THR A 56 9.04 -11.79 -15.47
N ALA A 57 7.74 -12.07 -15.63
CA ALA A 57 6.70 -11.68 -14.68
C ALA A 57 5.96 -12.91 -14.14
N HIS A 58 5.74 -12.95 -12.82
CA HIS A 58 4.92 -13.96 -12.15
C HIS A 58 3.84 -13.26 -11.33
N PHE A 59 2.63 -13.76 -11.38
CA PHE A 59 1.49 -13.24 -10.61
C PHE A 59 1.03 -14.31 -9.63
N CYS A 60 0.76 -13.89 -8.39
CA CYS A 60 0.34 -14.78 -7.33
C CYS A 60 -0.94 -14.24 -6.69
N GLU A 61 -1.97 -15.10 -6.66
CA GLU A 61 -3.25 -14.81 -6.00
C GLU A 61 -3.13 -15.16 -4.51
N LEU A 62 -2.64 -14.22 -3.70
CA LEU A 62 -2.36 -14.39 -2.26
C LEU A 62 -2.66 -13.09 -1.50
N ASP A 63 -3.11 -13.20 -0.24
CA ASP A 63 -3.14 -12.03 0.67
C ASP A 63 -1.78 -11.87 1.37
N PRO A 64 -1.00 -10.81 1.08
CA PRO A 64 0.32 -10.62 1.68
C PRO A 64 0.26 -10.35 3.20
N CYS A 65 -0.94 -10.12 3.75
CA CYS A 65 -1.19 -9.99 5.20
C CYS A 65 -1.56 -11.30 5.90
N VAL A 66 -1.73 -12.42 5.17
CA VAL A 66 -2.15 -13.71 5.74
C VAL A 66 -1.14 -14.79 5.39
N GLU A 67 -0.79 -14.88 4.11
CA GLU A 67 0.04 -15.94 3.57
C GLU A 67 1.51 -15.78 3.97
N ASN A 68 2.23 -16.91 4.07
CA ASN A 68 3.68 -16.89 4.24
C ASN A 68 4.35 -16.78 2.88
N LEU A 69 5.02 -15.66 2.61
CA LEU A 69 5.69 -15.42 1.33
C LEU A 69 7.14 -15.93 1.28
N GLU A 70 7.63 -16.57 2.35
CA GLU A 70 8.96 -17.17 2.39
C GLU A 70 9.17 -18.29 1.35
N SER A 71 8.11 -18.93 0.85
CA SER A 71 8.25 -19.90 -0.25
C SER A 71 8.64 -19.24 -1.58
N PHE A 72 8.49 -17.92 -1.70
CA PHE A 72 8.91 -17.13 -2.87
C PHE A 72 10.33 -16.58 -2.74
N VAL A 73 11.13 -17.09 -1.78
CA VAL A 73 12.50 -16.64 -1.50
C VAL A 73 13.38 -16.77 -2.74
N GLN A 74 13.48 -15.63 -3.41
CA GLN A 74 14.57 -15.20 -4.26
C GLN A 74 14.79 -13.73 -3.88
N ASP A 75 15.89 -13.46 -3.20
CA ASP A 75 16.38 -12.15 -2.75
C ASP A 75 15.91 -10.98 -3.62
N LYS A 76 14.89 -10.24 -3.17
CA LYS A 76 14.32 -9.10 -3.89
C LYS A 76 15.14 -7.86 -3.63
N ASP A 77 15.40 -7.11 -4.69
CA ASP A 77 15.99 -5.77 -4.60
C ASP A 77 14.98 -4.79 -4.00
N ILE A 78 13.72 -4.94 -4.41
CA ILE A 78 12.63 -4.02 -4.09
C ILE A 78 11.41 -4.83 -3.68
N VAL A 79 10.81 -4.44 -2.57
CA VAL A 79 9.42 -4.76 -2.23
C VAL A 79 8.67 -3.45 -2.21
N CYS A 80 7.54 -3.35 -2.90
CA CYS A 80 6.72 -2.14 -2.89
C CYS A 80 5.26 -2.42 -2.60
N CYS A 81 4.56 -1.41 -2.10
CA CYS A 81 3.11 -1.44 -1.90
C CYS A 81 2.53 -0.06 -2.23
N LEU A 82 2.19 0.14 -3.51
CA LEU A 82 1.78 1.45 -4.05
C LEU A 82 0.26 1.69 -3.99
N GLN A 83 -0.48 0.71 -3.49
CA GLN A 83 -1.93 0.79 -3.25
C GLN A 83 -2.31 -0.18 -2.13
N HIS A 84 -3.46 0.07 -1.50
CA HIS A 84 -4.06 -0.82 -0.51
C HIS A 84 -3.23 -1.16 0.74
N LEU A 85 -2.12 -0.46 1.01
CA LEU A 85 -1.32 -0.67 2.21
C LEU A 85 -2.14 -0.56 3.50
N GLN A 86 -3.16 0.31 3.52
CA GLN A 86 -4.04 0.48 4.67
C GLN A 86 -4.77 -0.80 5.10
N LEU A 87 -4.99 -1.76 4.19
CA LEU A 87 -5.68 -3.03 4.49
C LEU A 87 -4.91 -3.93 5.46
N CYS A 88 -3.61 -3.68 5.68
CA CYS A 88 -2.83 -4.46 6.63
C CYS A 88 -3.11 -4.06 8.09
N PHE A 89 -3.64 -2.85 8.34
CA PHE A 89 -3.88 -2.33 9.68
C PHE A 89 -5.23 -2.74 10.28
N GLU A 90 -6.00 -3.58 9.60
CA GLU A 90 -7.26 -4.17 10.13
C GLU A 90 -7.02 -4.92 11.46
N THR A 91 -5.90 -5.64 11.57
CA THR A 91 -5.47 -6.27 12.83
C THR A 91 -3.94 -6.20 12.99
N GLU A 92 -3.47 -6.30 14.23
CA GLU A 92 -2.02 -6.35 14.51
C GLU A 92 -1.34 -7.52 13.79
N ASP A 93 -1.98 -8.69 13.78
CA ASP A 93 -1.44 -9.89 13.15
C ASP A 93 -1.23 -9.72 11.65
N ARG A 94 -2.18 -9.05 10.97
CA ARG A 94 -2.09 -8.74 9.54
C ARG A 94 -0.95 -7.78 9.24
N ALA A 95 -0.81 -6.69 10.01
CA ALA A 95 0.27 -5.74 9.85
C ALA A 95 1.64 -6.40 10.12
N ARG A 96 1.73 -7.21 11.19
CA ARG A 96 2.94 -7.96 11.55
C ARG A 96 3.31 -8.99 10.49
N ARG A 97 2.33 -9.69 9.90
CA ARG A 97 2.55 -10.65 8.81
C ARG A 97 3.10 -9.96 7.58
N LEU A 98 2.50 -8.85 7.16
CA LEU A 98 2.97 -8.05 6.03
C LEU A 98 4.43 -7.64 6.23
N LEU A 99 4.75 -7.04 7.38
CA LEU A 99 6.11 -6.57 7.68
C LEU A 99 7.13 -7.73 7.74
N ARG A 100 6.74 -8.89 8.27
CA ARG A 100 7.57 -10.10 8.23
C ARG A 100 7.86 -10.52 6.79
N ASN A 101 6.82 -10.64 5.96
CA ASN A 101 6.97 -10.98 4.54
C ASN A 101 7.87 -9.98 3.80
N VAL A 102 7.67 -8.67 4.01
CA VAL A 102 8.55 -7.64 3.44
C VAL A 102 10.01 -7.87 3.86
N SER A 103 10.24 -8.08 5.16
CA SER A 103 11.59 -8.24 5.69
C SER A 103 12.28 -9.53 5.21
N SER A 104 11.54 -10.62 5.01
CA SER A 104 12.08 -11.90 4.56
C SER A 104 12.35 -11.95 3.06
N LEU A 105 11.61 -11.15 2.27
CA LEU A 105 11.79 -11.07 0.82
C LEU A 105 12.99 -10.18 0.43
N LEU A 106 13.30 -9.16 1.24
CA LEU A 106 14.34 -8.19 0.93
C LEU A 106 15.74 -8.73 1.17
N LYS A 107 16.60 -8.55 0.16
CA LYS A 107 18.03 -8.75 0.29
C LYS A 107 18.67 -7.67 1.18
N PRO A 108 19.87 -7.91 1.75
CA PRO A 108 20.64 -6.84 2.39
C PRO A 108 20.83 -5.63 1.46
N GLY A 109 20.40 -4.45 1.91
CA GLY A 109 20.44 -3.21 1.13
C GLY A 109 19.27 -3.01 0.16
N GLY A 110 18.29 -3.91 0.12
CA GLY A 110 17.04 -3.72 -0.61
C GLY A 110 16.13 -2.69 0.07
N TYR A 111 15.15 -2.19 -0.69
CA TYR A 111 14.22 -1.15 -0.22
C TYR A 111 12.79 -1.66 -0.13
N PHE A 112 12.12 -1.29 0.96
CA PHE A 112 10.66 -1.28 1.05
C PHE A 112 10.14 0.14 0.87
N PHE A 113 9.24 0.36 -0.10
CA PHE A 113 8.56 1.65 -0.25
C PHE A 113 7.08 1.48 -0.61
N GLY A 114 6.27 2.48 -0.29
CA GLY A 114 4.85 2.43 -0.58
C GLY A 114 4.18 3.78 -0.43
N ILE A 115 2.88 3.80 -0.70
CA ILE A 115 2.04 4.97 -0.47
C ILE A 115 0.89 4.55 0.44
N THR A 116 0.65 5.35 1.48
CA THR A 116 -0.50 5.19 2.37
C THR A 116 -1.11 6.55 2.72
N THR A 117 -2.31 6.52 3.27
CA THR A 117 -2.98 7.70 3.80
C THR A 117 -2.26 8.22 5.04
N ASP A 118 -2.13 9.55 5.13
CA ASP A 118 -1.57 10.21 6.31
C ASP A 118 -2.65 10.36 7.41
N SER A 119 -2.53 9.55 8.45
CA SER A 119 -3.45 9.55 9.59
C SER A 119 -3.46 10.87 10.35
N SER A 120 -2.33 11.60 10.41
CA SER A 120 -2.25 12.89 11.09
C SER A 120 -3.08 13.97 10.39
N THR A 121 -3.09 13.95 9.05
CA THR A 121 -3.94 14.82 8.24
C THR A 121 -5.42 14.49 8.40
N ILE A 122 -5.77 13.19 8.44
CA ILE A 122 -7.15 12.74 8.66
C ILE A 122 -7.62 13.21 10.05
N TRP A 123 -6.83 12.94 11.09
CA TRP A 123 -7.12 13.34 12.47
C TRP A 123 -7.29 14.86 12.61
N THR A 124 -6.37 15.65 12.05
CA THR A 124 -6.44 17.11 12.09
C THR A 124 -7.73 17.65 11.45
N LYS A 125 -8.17 17.06 10.34
CA LYS A 125 -9.43 17.44 9.68
C LYS A 125 -10.65 17.02 10.50
N TYR A 126 -10.61 15.83 11.09
CA TYR A 126 -11.66 15.35 11.97
C TYR A 126 -11.85 16.27 13.19
N GLN A 127 -10.77 16.60 13.89
CA GLN A 127 -10.81 17.48 15.06
C GLN A 127 -11.42 18.85 14.74
N LYS A 128 -11.06 19.46 13.60
CA LYS A 128 -11.68 20.73 13.16
C LYS A 128 -13.19 20.63 12.97
N ASN A 129 -13.69 19.49 12.46
CA ASN A 129 -15.12 19.26 12.32
C ASN A 129 -15.81 19.15 13.69
N VAL A 130 -15.17 18.45 14.64
CA VAL A 130 -15.67 18.32 16.02
C VAL A 130 -15.76 19.70 16.68
N GLU A 131 -14.70 20.50 16.57
CA GLU A 131 -14.64 21.86 17.12
C GLU A 131 -15.75 22.76 16.55
N ALA A 132 -15.98 22.72 15.24
CA ALA A 132 -17.05 23.49 14.59
C ALA A 132 -18.47 23.01 14.96
N SER A 133 -18.59 21.76 15.38
CA SER A 133 -19.88 21.13 15.74
C SER A 133 -20.25 21.28 17.22
N HIS A 134 -19.38 21.86 18.05
CA HIS A 134 -19.65 22.07 19.48
C HIS A 134 -20.95 22.85 19.77
N ASN A 135 -21.42 23.67 18.82
CA ASN A 135 -22.68 24.40 18.95
C ASN A 135 -23.94 23.57 18.61
N LYS A 136 -23.78 22.32 18.13
CA LYS A 136 -24.88 21.51 17.54
C LYS A 136 -25.18 20.19 18.26
N ASN A 137 -24.56 19.90 19.41
CA ASN A 137 -24.73 18.64 20.17
C ASN A 137 -24.64 17.35 19.32
N THR A 138 -23.98 17.40 18.17
CA THR A 138 -23.87 16.27 17.23
C THR A 138 -22.40 16.00 16.96
N VAL A 139 -21.96 14.76 17.14
CA VAL A 139 -20.59 14.34 16.81
C VAL A 139 -20.51 14.16 15.29
N PRO A 140 -19.61 14.86 14.59
CA PRO A 140 -19.44 14.64 13.16
C PRO A 140 -18.82 13.26 12.92
N ASN A 141 -19.47 12.46 12.08
CA ASN A 141 -19.02 11.11 11.70
C ASN A 141 -18.29 11.09 10.35
N CYS A 142 -18.06 12.23 9.72
CA CYS A 142 -17.38 12.29 8.43
C CYS A 142 -16.58 13.58 8.22
N ILE A 143 -15.58 13.49 7.34
CA ILE A 143 -14.87 14.61 6.74
C ILE A 143 -15.36 14.73 5.30
N ARG A 144 -15.99 15.87 4.97
CA ARG A 144 -16.50 16.15 3.63
C ARG A 144 -15.69 17.25 2.96
N SER A 145 -15.33 17.02 1.71
CA SER A 145 -14.74 17.99 0.79
C SER A 145 -15.54 17.97 -0.52
N GLU A 146 -15.23 18.88 -1.45
CA GLU A 146 -15.80 18.88 -2.80
C GLU A 146 -15.46 17.61 -3.58
N ASN A 147 -14.30 17.00 -3.30
CA ASN A 147 -13.76 15.89 -4.09
C ASN A 147 -13.86 14.51 -3.41
N TYR A 148 -14.14 14.45 -2.11
CA TYR A 148 -14.16 13.20 -1.37
C TYR A 148 -14.96 13.30 -0.07
N VAL A 149 -15.37 12.13 0.45
CA VAL A 149 -15.94 11.97 1.78
C VAL A 149 -15.19 10.85 2.49
N ILE A 150 -14.76 11.09 3.71
CA ILE A 150 -14.24 10.06 4.62
C ILE A 150 -15.30 9.89 5.70
N THR A 151 -15.85 8.69 5.85
CA THR A 151 -16.83 8.35 6.89
C THR A 151 -16.16 7.45 7.92
N PHE A 152 -16.42 7.70 9.19
CA PHE A 152 -15.98 6.87 10.30
C PHE A 152 -17.18 6.04 10.76
N GLU A 153 -17.00 4.73 10.86
CA GLU A 153 -18.08 3.80 11.21
C GLU A 153 -18.46 3.86 12.70
N VAL A 154 -17.52 4.28 13.55
CA VAL A 154 -17.71 4.31 15.00
C VAL A 154 -17.59 5.74 15.51
N GLU A 155 -18.54 6.15 16.35
CA GLU A 155 -18.47 7.37 17.17
C GLU A 155 -17.57 7.13 18.39
N GLU A 156 -16.36 6.63 18.18
CA GLU A 156 -15.38 6.43 19.25
C GLU A 156 -14.62 7.73 19.52
N GLU A 157 -14.45 8.09 20.80
CA GLU A 157 -13.65 9.25 21.21
C GLU A 157 -12.15 9.11 20.84
N LYS A 158 -11.71 7.90 20.46
CA LYS A 158 -10.32 7.56 20.16
C LYS A 158 -10.24 6.57 19.02
N PHE A 159 -9.32 6.79 18.09
CA PHE A 159 -9.00 5.81 17.06
C PHE A 159 -8.12 4.69 17.64
N PRO A 160 -8.51 3.41 17.49
CA PRO A 160 -7.65 2.30 17.87
C PRO A 160 -6.41 2.24 16.97
N LEU A 161 -5.37 1.53 17.42
CA LEU A 161 -4.16 1.33 16.62
C LEU A 161 -4.41 0.42 15.40
N PHE A 162 -5.39 -0.47 15.51
CA PHE A 162 -5.83 -1.41 14.48
C PHE A 162 -7.36 -1.48 14.48
N GLY A 163 -7.96 -1.66 13.31
CA GLY A 163 -9.42 -1.66 13.12
C GLY A 163 -9.81 -1.20 11.74
#